data_AF-A0AAU8KAN4-F1
#
_entry.id   AF-A0AAU8KAN4-F1
#
_cell.length_a   1.000
_cell.length_b   1.000
_cell.length_c   1.000
_cell.angle_alpha   90.00
_cell.angle_beta   90.00
_cell.angle_gamma   90.00
#
_symmetry.space_group_name_H-M   'P 1'
#
loop_
_entity.id
_entity.type
_entity.pdbx_description
1 polymer ?
#
loop_
_entity_poly.entity_id
_entity_poly.type
_entity_poly.pdbx_seq_one_letter_code
_entity_poly.pdbx_strand_id
1 'polypeptide(L)'
;MSGLPAFPLPFHTSRSIALAPIRTLRELQMIQCSAHIRAKPGWSDKMNDAAVVARWTREAVAQGLTEAQVRYVLAELTHYAALRDAGTGIEVSAVDGVWQSDTLVDDALRSRLREAVRVLEEVPAAERDWHPGSGGQVLDLVHPSLFCLVRGVSDAPERAWKNESDNRWAAYEFSEKFQWLPTDVEVTADGDTVFRSYVNNVHPETHRELAAVLPDVFTRMRPLLENVLTDLRHPRPLRIEADPFGWYDSEPEYPDKASYADDEAYEEALSTWEVDQDAWWENRRPVIPDAPDFTPPPAPDASARVDLRGRRLQVIVKLATIHLTPDRPEYAGGSWHVEGMLNERIVSTGIYYWDSENITESRLSFRTALDYPRYEQNDDNGLREVYGLEDEEALNQALGSAATPAGRCLAFPNILQHRVGSFRLADPTRPGHRKILAFFLVDPGKKIVSTSDVPPQQPGFATSTMTREQAEGYREELMRERKFFVDEHNEQLYEREFSLCEH
;
A
#
# COMPACT_ATOMS: atom_id res chain seq x y z
N MET A 1 6.21 19.64 18.42
CA MET A 1 6.05 18.17 18.40
C MET A 1 4.75 17.90 17.67
N SER A 2 4.81 17.44 16.41
CA SER A 2 3.61 17.03 15.68
C SER A 2 3.00 15.83 16.41
N GLY A 3 1.76 15.94 16.87
CA GLY A 3 1.05 14.89 17.61
C GLY A 3 0.69 13.65 16.78
N LEU A 4 1.43 13.34 15.71
CA LEU A 4 1.19 12.20 14.84
C LEU A 4 1.84 10.93 15.43
N PRO A 5 1.17 9.77 15.34
CA PRO A 5 1.76 8.50 15.77
C PRO A 5 3.02 8.18 14.96
N ALA A 6 3.99 7.51 15.59
CA ALA A 6 5.27 7.16 14.94
C ALA A 6 5.11 6.30 13.68
N PHE A 7 4.00 5.56 13.59
CA PHE A 7 3.59 4.79 12.42
C PHE A 7 2.08 5.01 12.20
N PRO A 8 1.65 5.69 11.13
CA PRO A 8 0.23 5.90 10.86
C PRO A 8 -0.44 4.57 10.52
N LEU A 9 -1.70 4.43 10.95
CA LEU A 9 -2.59 3.34 10.53
C LEU A 9 -3.58 3.89 9.51
N PRO A 10 -4.08 3.07 8.56
CA PRO A 10 -5.12 3.50 7.63
C PRO A 10 -6.45 3.78 8.35
N PHE A 11 -6.57 3.46 9.64
CA PHE A 11 -7.79 3.54 10.42
C PHE A 11 -7.77 4.77 11.31
N HIS A 12 -8.19 5.93 10.79
CA HIS A 12 -8.83 7.00 11.57
C HIS A 12 -9.54 7.92 10.59
N THR A 13 -10.86 7.98 10.69
CA THR A 13 -11.76 8.86 9.93
C THR A 13 -11.20 10.27 9.68
N SER A 14 -11.55 10.78 8.49
CA SER A 14 -11.11 11.95 7.70
C SER A 14 -10.83 13.31 8.38
N ARG A 15 -10.89 13.44 9.71
CA ARG A 15 -10.66 14.71 10.43
C ARG A 15 -9.42 14.75 11.31
N SER A 16 -8.71 13.64 11.51
CA SER A 16 -7.56 13.58 12.43
C SER A 16 -6.26 12.97 11.86
N ILE A 17 -6.24 12.49 10.62
CA ILE A 17 -5.03 12.04 9.92
C ILE A 17 -4.66 13.10 8.87
N ALA A 18 -3.37 13.46 8.80
CA ALA A 18 -2.81 14.09 7.61
C ALA A 18 -2.79 13.03 6.49
N LEU A 19 -3.57 13.23 5.44
CA LEU A 19 -3.63 12.29 4.33
C LEU A 19 -2.44 12.53 3.41
N ALA A 20 -2.42 11.86 2.25
CA ALA A 20 -1.36 12.12 1.29
C ALA A 20 -1.57 13.50 0.64
N PRO A 21 -0.50 14.30 0.47
CA PRO A 21 -0.58 15.50 -0.34
C PRO A 21 -0.90 15.12 -1.79
N ILE A 22 -1.64 15.99 -2.47
CA ILE A 22 -2.08 15.78 -3.86
C ILE A 22 -0.88 15.96 -4.79
N ARG A 23 -0.60 14.96 -5.63
CA ARG A 23 0.46 15.01 -6.64
C ARG A 23 -0.08 15.59 -7.93
N THR A 24 0.68 16.44 -8.60
CA THR A 24 0.32 16.91 -9.95
C THR A 24 0.35 15.77 -10.96
N LEU A 25 -0.44 15.86 -12.04
CA LEU A 25 -0.39 14.90 -13.15
C LEU A 25 1.02 14.79 -13.75
N ARG A 26 1.75 15.92 -13.83
CA ARG A 26 3.15 15.97 -14.28
C ARG A 26 4.07 15.17 -13.35
N GLU A 27 3.91 15.31 -12.03
CA GLU A 27 4.65 14.50 -11.07
C GLU A 27 4.35 12.99 -11.26
N LEU A 28 3.08 12.61 -11.42
CA LEU A 28 2.70 11.20 -11.64
C LEU A 28 3.33 10.63 -12.92
N GLN A 29 3.39 11.42 -14.00
CA GLN A 29 4.09 11.05 -15.25
C GLN A 29 5.59 10.85 -15.05
N MET A 30 6.24 11.72 -14.26
CA MET A 30 7.66 11.58 -13.91
C MET A 30 7.93 10.29 -13.13
N ILE A 31 7.10 10.00 -12.13
CA ILE A 31 7.18 8.77 -11.33
C ILE A 31 7.00 7.55 -12.23
N GLN A 32 6.02 7.59 -13.12
CA GLN A 32 5.77 6.53 -14.08
C GLN A 32 6.98 6.31 -14.99
N CYS A 33 7.58 7.38 -15.54
CA CYS A 33 8.80 7.28 -16.36
C CYS A 33 9.95 6.62 -15.59
N SER A 34 10.21 7.10 -14.35
CA SER A 34 11.21 6.54 -13.44
C SER A 34 10.98 5.04 -13.19
N ALA A 35 9.74 4.65 -12.89
CA ALA A 35 9.36 3.26 -12.69
C ALA A 35 9.58 2.37 -13.93
N HIS A 36 9.25 2.86 -15.14
CA HIS A 36 9.47 2.12 -16.39
C HIS A 36 10.95 1.90 -16.67
N ILE A 37 11.82 2.87 -16.34
CA ILE A 37 13.26 2.70 -16.46
C ILE A 37 13.75 1.67 -15.45
N ARG A 38 13.35 1.78 -14.18
CA ARG A 38 13.78 0.88 -13.08
C ARG A 38 13.25 -0.55 -13.21
N ALA A 39 12.17 -0.77 -13.96
CA ALA A 39 11.70 -2.11 -14.29
C ALA A 39 12.59 -2.87 -15.28
N LYS A 40 13.50 -2.18 -16.00
CA LYS A 40 14.39 -2.82 -16.98
C LYS A 40 15.53 -3.56 -16.24
N PRO A 41 15.87 -4.80 -16.63
CA PRO A 41 17.01 -5.51 -16.02
C PRO A 41 18.31 -4.71 -16.17
N GLY A 42 19.08 -4.60 -15.09
CA GLY A 42 20.36 -3.89 -15.05
C GLY A 42 20.25 -2.38 -15.30
N TRP A 43 19.10 -1.75 -14.99
CA TRP A 43 18.89 -0.31 -15.18
C TRP A 43 19.95 0.55 -14.46
N SER A 44 20.39 0.13 -13.27
CA SER A 44 21.37 0.84 -12.45
C SER A 44 22.77 0.91 -13.08
N ASP A 45 23.11 -0.07 -13.92
CA ASP A 45 24.38 -0.06 -14.64
C ASP A 45 24.22 0.73 -15.93
N LYS A 46 23.10 0.51 -16.62
CA LYS A 46 22.71 1.16 -17.87
C LYS A 46 22.58 2.67 -17.76
N MET A 47 22.22 3.20 -16.59
CA MET A 47 22.16 4.65 -16.38
C MET A 47 23.54 5.34 -16.45
N ASN A 48 24.64 4.59 -16.40
CA ASN A 48 25.99 5.11 -16.59
C ASN A 48 26.43 5.11 -18.07
N ASP A 49 25.64 4.54 -18.97
CA ASP A 49 25.90 4.54 -20.42
C ASP A 49 25.22 5.74 -21.08
N ALA A 50 26.03 6.67 -21.59
CA ALA A 50 25.55 7.90 -22.22
C ALA A 50 24.63 7.65 -23.43
N ALA A 51 24.86 6.60 -24.21
CA ALA A 51 24.01 6.27 -25.35
C ALA A 51 22.64 5.74 -24.88
N VAL A 52 22.61 4.97 -23.79
CA VAL A 52 21.37 4.50 -23.18
C VAL A 52 20.59 5.66 -22.57
N VAL A 53 21.24 6.54 -21.81
CA VAL A 53 20.63 7.73 -21.22
C VAL A 53 20.08 8.65 -22.31
N ALA A 54 20.83 8.88 -23.39
CA ALA A 54 20.36 9.67 -24.52
C ALA A 54 19.12 9.05 -25.19
N ARG A 55 19.05 7.71 -25.27
CA ARG A 55 17.86 7.01 -25.77
C ARG A 55 16.66 7.19 -24.82
N TRP A 56 16.83 6.95 -23.52
CA TRP A 56 15.76 7.16 -22.54
C TRP A 56 15.25 8.60 -22.54
N THR A 57 16.15 9.57 -22.72
CA THR A 57 15.80 11.00 -22.84
C THR A 57 14.88 11.25 -24.03
N ARG A 58 15.26 10.75 -25.22
CA ARG A 58 14.43 10.88 -26.42
C ARG A 58 13.07 10.19 -26.28
N GLU A 59 13.05 9.00 -25.70
CA GLU A 59 11.82 8.23 -25.46
C GLU A 59 10.87 8.98 -24.50
N ALA A 60 11.40 9.54 -23.41
CA ALA A 60 10.61 10.28 -22.43
C ALA A 60 10.05 11.60 -22.99
N VAL A 61 10.86 12.36 -23.73
CA VAL A 61 10.41 13.59 -24.41
C VAL A 61 9.33 13.28 -25.45
N ALA A 62 9.50 12.21 -26.22
CA ALA A 62 8.48 11.77 -27.19
C ALA A 62 7.16 11.33 -26.53
N GLN A 63 7.18 10.99 -25.23
CA GLN A 63 6.00 10.65 -24.44
C GLN A 63 5.40 11.86 -23.70
N GLY A 64 5.92 13.07 -23.94
CA GLY A 64 5.32 14.32 -23.44
C GLY A 64 6.02 14.93 -22.23
N LEU A 65 7.11 14.35 -21.72
CA LEU A 65 7.89 14.98 -20.65
C LEU A 65 8.73 16.14 -21.19
N THR A 66 8.89 17.19 -20.39
CA THR A 66 9.81 18.29 -20.70
C THR A 66 11.27 17.88 -20.45
N GLU A 67 12.23 18.64 -21.00
CA GLU A 67 13.64 18.38 -20.73
C GLU A 67 14.00 18.51 -19.24
N ALA A 68 13.35 19.42 -18.50
CA ALA A 68 13.55 19.58 -17.07
C ALA A 68 13.04 18.36 -16.29
N GLN A 69 11.84 17.86 -16.61
CA GLN A 69 11.27 16.64 -16.02
C GLN A 69 12.16 15.42 -16.28
N VAL A 70 12.66 15.25 -17.50
CA VAL A 70 13.57 14.15 -17.82
C VAL A 70 14.87 14.27 -17.05
N ARG A 71 15.44 15.48 -16.92
CA ARG A 71 16.64 15.72 -16.11
C ARG A 71 16.41 15.36 -14.64
N TYR A 72 15.27 15.75 -14.08
CA TYR A 72 14.88 15.37 -12.73
C TYR A 72 14.81 13.85 -12.59
N VAL A 73 14.10 13.16 -13.48
CA VAL A 73 13.97 11.70 -13.46
C VAL A 73 15.35 11.02 -13.51
N LEU A 74 16.23 11.44 -14.42
CA LEU A 74 17.57 10.86 -14.54
C LEU A 74 18.45 11.11 -13.30
N ALA A 75 18.36 12.30 -12.70
CA ALA A 75 19.04 12.59 -11.45
C ALA A 75 18.49 11.74 -10.29
N GLU A 76 17.16 11.58 -10.22
CA GLU A 76 16.48 10.75 -9.24
C GLU A 76 16.86 9.26 -9.37
N LEU A 77 17.08 8.74 -10.58
CA LEU A 77 17.61 7.38 -10.78
C LEU A 77 18.94 7.16 -10.05
N THR A 78 19.80 8.18 -10.00
CA THR A 78 21.08 8.12 -9.28
C THR A 78 20.86 7.96 -7.79
N HIS A 79 19.88 8.69 -7.24
CA HIS A 79 19.48 8.55 -5.85
C HIS A 79 18.93 7.15 -5.56
N TYR A 80 18.03 6.63 -6.39
CA TYR A 80 17.51 5.27 -6.21
C TYR A 80 18.61 4.21 -6.32
N ALA A 81 19.58 4.38 -7.24
CA ALA A 81 20.70 3.45 -7.36
C ALA A 81 21.56 3.42 -6.08
N ALA A 82 21.73 4.57 -5.42
CA ALA A 82 22.46 4.68 -4.15
C ALA A 82 21.71 4.07 -2.94
N LEU A 83 20.37 3.94 -3.03
CA LEU A 83 19.56 3.27 -2.01
C LEU A 83 19.58 1.73 -2.11
N ARG A 84 20.08 1.18 -3.21
CA ARG A 84 20.11 -0.26 -3.44
C ARG A 84 21.13 -0.92 -2.53
N ASP A 85 20.72 -2.01 -1.88
CA ASP A 85 21.63 -2.89 -1.17
C ASP A 85 22.01 -4.05 -2.09
N ALA A 86 23.26 -4.04 -2.57
CA ALA A 86 23.78 -5.07 -3.48
C ALA A 86 23.88 -6.46 -2.82
N GLY A 87 24.03 -6.55 -1.49
CA GLY A 87 24.15 -7.81 -0.77
C GLY A 87 22.80 -8.51 -0.60
N THR A 88 21.74 -7.75 -0.33
CA THR A 88 20.38 -8.29 -0.13
C THR A 88 19.50 -8.19 -1.38
N GLY A 89 19.91 -7.40 -2.37
CA GLY A 89 19.12 -7.05 -3.56
C GLY A 89 17.94 -6.12 -3.25
N ILE A 90 17.91 -5.51 -2.06
CA ILE A 90 16.83 -4.62 -1.66
C ILE A 90 16.91 -3.31 -2.43
N GLU A 91 15.79 -2.89 -2.99
CA GLU A 91 15.65 -1.62 -3.72
C GLU A 91 14.22 -1.07 -3.61
N VAL A 92 14.07 0.23 -3.88
CA VAL A 92 12.74 0.85 -3.99
C VAL A 92 12.03 0.29 -5.22
N SER A 93 10.78 -0.11 -5.08
CA SER A 93 9.95 -0.62 -6.18
C SER A 93 9.50 0.51 -7.13
N ALA A 94 8.65 0.17 -8.11
CA ALA A 94 7.99 1.14 -8.98
C ALA A 94 7.13 2.19 -8.24
N VAL A 95 6.74 1.92 -6.99
CA VAL A 95 5.89 2.79 -6.17
C VAL A 95 6.71 3.33 -4.99
N ASP A 96 6.64 4.65 -4.75
CA ASP A 96 7.29 5.29 -3.60
C ASP A 96 6.79 4.67 -2.28
N GLY A 97 7.70 4.44 -1.32
CA GLY A 97 7.40 3.81 -0.03
C GLY A 97 7.22 2.28 -0.09
N VAL A 98 7.27 1.67 -1.28
CA VAL A 98 7.20 0.22 -1.47
C VAL A 98 8.58 -0.30 -1.84
N TRP A 99 9.08 -1.26 -1.08
CA TRP A 99 10.41 -1.86 -1.24
C TRP A 99 10.32 -3.30 -1.75
N GLN A 100 11.32 -3.73 -2.52
CA GLN A 100 11.35 -5.06 -3.12
C GLN A 100 12.74 -5.70 -3.06
N SER A 101 12.79 -7.02 -3.19
CA SER A 101 14.02 -7.76 -3.53
C SER A 101 13.65 -9.09 -4.19
N ASP A 102 14.45 -9.50 -5.17
CA ASP A 102 14.30 -10.79 -5.85
C ASP A 102 15.28 -11.87 -5.34
N THR A 103 16.14 -11.52 -4.37
CA THR A 103 17.26 -12.36 -3.91
C THR A 103 17.30 -12.59 -2.40
N LEU A 104 16.36 -12.01 -1.64
CA LEU A 104 16.33 -12.12 -0.17
C LEU A 104 16.21 -13.57 0.33
N VAL A 105 15.38 -14.36 -0.35
CA VAL A 105 15.15 -15.77 -0.05
C VAL A 105 15.88 -16.62 -1.08
N ASP A 106 16.98 -17.21 -0.64
CA ASP A 106 17.79 -18.14 -1.42
C ASP A 106 17.04 -19.44 -1.74
N ASP A 107 17.54 -20.20 -2.72
CA ASP A 107 16.90 -21.41 -3.21
C ASP A 107 16.78 -22.48 -2.11
N ALA A 108 17.75 -22.56 -1.20
CA ALA A 108 17.72 -23.54 -0.11
C ALA A 108 16.57 -23.25 0.86
N LEU A 109 16.40 -21.99 1.28
CA LEU A 109 15.29 -21.57 2.13
C LEU A 109 13.95 -21.68 1.41
N ARG A 110 13.89 -21.34 0.12
CA ARG A 110 12.70 -21.52 -0.72
C ARG A 110 12.28 -22.98 -0.83
N SER A 111 13.23 -23.90 -1.06
CA SER A 111 12.96 -25.33 -1.09
C SER A 111 12.47 -25.87 0.25
N ARG A 112 13.06 -25.40 1.37
CA ARG A 112 12.58 -25.74 2.71
C ARG A 112 11.14 -25.27 2.93
N LEU A 113 10.80 -24.03 2.55
CA LEU A 113 9.44 -23.51 2.62
C LEU A 113 8.48 -24.34 1.77
N ARG A 114 8.85 -24.62 0.51
CA ARG A 114 8.03 -25.42 -0.41
C ARG A 114 7.70 -26.79 0.18
N GLU A 115 8.69 -27.51 0.71
CA GLU A 115 8.47 -28.83 1.31
C GLU A 115 7.62 -28.74 2.58
N ALA A 116 7.90 -27.76 3.45
CA ALA A 116 7.16 -27.55 4.69
C ALA A 116 5.67 -27.23 4.49
N VAL A 117 5.32 -26.60 3.36
CA VAL A 117 3.94 -26.22 3.02
C VAL A 117 3.12 -27.40 2.45
N ARG A 118 3.76 -28.45 1.94
CA ARG A 118 3.05 -29.60 1.32
C ARG A 118 2.05 -30.26 2.24
N VAL A 119 2.31 -30.29 3.55
CA VAL A 119 1.37 -30.85 4.55
C VAL A 119 0.02 -30.13 4.57
N LEU A 120 -0.03 -28.86 4.15
CA LEU A 120 -1.25 -28.06 4.02
C LEU A 120 -1.88 -28.17 2.61
N GLU A 121 -1.07 -28.39 1.58
CA GLU A 121 -1.54 -28.48 0.18
C GLU A 121 -2.08 -29.88 -0.16
N GLU A 122 -1.47 -30.92 0.39
CA GLU A 122 -1.73 -32.32 0.07
C GLU A 122 -2.74 -32.96 1.05
N VAL A 123 -3.70 -32.17 1.51
CA VAL A 123 -4.82 -32.65 2.35
C VAL A 123 -5.93 -33.28 1.49
N PRO A 124 -6.78 -34.16 2.06
CA PRO A 124 -7.97 -34.67 1.37
C PRO A 124 -8.83 -33.53 0.82
N ALA A 125 -9.51 -33.76 -0.32
CA ALA A 125 -10.26 -32.71 -1.01
C ALA A 125 -11.35 -32.05 -0.13
N ALA A 126 -11.94 -32.80 0.81
CA ALA A 126 -12.93 -32.30 1.76
C ALA A 126 -12.34 -31.40 2.86
N GLU A 127 -11.03 -31.43 3.07
CA GLU A 127 -10.32 -30.63 4.08
C GLU A 127 -9.68 -29.36 3.48
N ARG A 128 -9.71 -29.22 2.15
CA ARG A 128 -9.21 -28.04 1.45
C ARG A 128 -10.05 -26.82 1.79
N ASP A 129 -9.39 -25.80 2.31
CA ASP A 129 -10.04 -24.55 2.72
C ASP A 129 -10.09 -23.55 1.57
N TRP A 130 -11.15 -23.60 0.78
CA TRP A 130 -11.36 -22.65 -0.31
C TRP A 130 -11.89 -21.33 0.23
N HIS A 131 -11.24 -20.23 -0.15
CA HIS A 131 -11.63 -18.89 0.28
C HIS A 131 -13.09 -18.60 -0.15
N PRO A 132 -13.96 -18.15 0.78
CA PRO A 132 -15.35 -17.85 0.47
C PRO A 132 -15.49 -16.86 -0.70
N GLY A 133 -16.39 -17.15 -1.63
CA GLY A 133 -16.64 -16.29 -2.80
C GLY A 133 -15.57 -16.34 -3.90
N SER A 134 -14.48 -17.11 -3.74
CA SER A 134 -13.41 -17.20 -4.76
C SER A 134 -13.75 -18.09 -5.96
N GLY A 135 -14.88 -18.79 -5.93
CA GLY A 135 -15.25 -19.76 -6.96
C GLY A 135 -14.28 -20.95 -7.05
N GLY A 136 -13.60 -21.30 -5.95
CA GLY A 136 -12.65 -22.41 -5.93
C GLY A 136 -11.31 -22.11 -6.60
N GLN A 137 -10.92 -20.83 -6.66
CA GLN A 137 -9.62 -20.41 -7.22
C GLN A 137 -8.60 -20.02 -6.17
N VAL A 138 -9.03 -19.63 -4.96
CA VAL A 138 -8.11 -19.21 -3.88
C VAL A 138 -8.18 -20.24 -2.76
N LEU A 139 -7.07 -20.95 -2.54
CA LEU A 139 -6.89 -21.92 -1.48
C LEU A 139 -6.17 -21.25 -0.31
N ASP A 140 -6.84 -21.16 0.84
CA ASP A 140 -6.29 -20.66 2.09
C ASP A 140 -5.52 -21.79 2.78
N LEU A 141 -4.20 -21.64 2.95
CA LEU A 141 -3.37 -22.63 3.65
C LEU A 141 -3.17 -22.25 5.12
N VAL A 142 -2.89 -20.97 5.35
CA VAL A 142 -2.89 -20.32 6.66
C VAL A 142 -3.62 -19.00 6.46
N HIS A 143 -4.77 -18.81 7.10
CA HIS A 143 -5.56 -17.60 6.91
C HIS A 143 -6.02 -17.04 8.26
N PRO A 144 -5.63 -15.80 8.62
CA PRO A 144 -5.82 -15.30 9.97
C PRO A 144 -7.28 -15.16 10.43
N SER A 145 -8.23 -15.16 9.50
CA SER A 145 -9.67 -15.22 9.81
C SER A 145 -10.15 -16.60 10.30
N LEU A 146 -9.48 -17.69 9.96
CA LEU A 146 -9.80 -19.01 10.50
C LEU A 146 -9.23 -19.11 11.92
N PHE A 147 -10.01 -19.60 12.88
CA PHE A 147 -9.64 -19.63 14.30
C PHE A 147 -9.19 -18.25 14.85
N CYS A 148 -9.77 -17.16 14.35
CA CYS A 148 -9.59 -15.83 14.92
C CYS A 148 -10.13 -15.75 16.36
N LEU A 149 -9.85 -14.66 17.08
CA LEU A 149 -10.55 -14.41 18.35
C LEU A 149 -12.00 -14.05 18.09
N VAL A 150 -12.87 -14.60 18.92
CA VAL A 150 -14.31 -14.39 18.89
C VAL A 150 -14.78 -14.09 20.31
N ARG A 151 -15.32 -12.89 20.54
CA ARG A 151 -15.78 -12.47 21.86
C ARG A 151 -16.88 -13.38 22.37
N GLY A 152 -16.72 -13.86 23.61
CA GLY A 152 -17.66 -14.78 24.26
C GLY A 152 -17.48 -16.26 23.89
N VAL A 153 -16.55 -16.58 22.98
CA VAL A 153 -16.22 -17.96 22.59
C VAL A 153 -14.75 -18.26 22.91
N SER A 154 -13.86 -17.38 22.51
CA SER A 154 -12.43 -17.45 22.83
C SER A 154 -12.16 -17.13 24.29
N ASP A 155 -11.24 -17.87 24.91
CA ASP A 155 -10.68 -17.52 26.23
C ASP A 155 -9.63 -16.41 26.07
N ALA A 156 -10.12 -15.18 25.87
CA ALA A 156 -9.32 -14.00 25.60
C ALA A 156 -9.47 -12.97 26.72
N PRO A 157 -8.40 -12.25 27.11
CA PRO A 157 -8.52 -11.19 28.10
C PRO A 157 -9.36 -10.02 27.58
N GLU A 158 -10.15 -9.38 28.46
CA GLU A 158 -11.05 -8.25 28.10
C GLU A 158 -10.34 -7.08 27.39
N ARG A 159 -9.03 -6.94 27.55
CA ARG A 159 -8.25 -5.93 26.81
C ARG A 159 -8.26 -6.12 25.30
N ALA A 160 -8.59 -7.30 24.78
CA ALA A 160 -8.79 -7.54 23.33
C ALA A 160 -9.91 -6.66 22.75
N TRP A 161 -10.90 -6.32 23.58
CA TRP A 161 -12.15 -5.66 23.16
C TRP A 161 -12.20 -4.18 23.58
N LYS A 162 -11.09 -3.63 24.08
CA LYS A 162 -11.00 -2.22 24.47
C LYS A 162 -10.46 -1.40 23.31
N ASN A 163 -11.33 -0.59 22.71
CA ASN A 163 -10.89 0.43 21.77
C ASN A 163 -10.21 1.57 22.55
N GLU A 164 -8.89 1.72 22.40
CA GLU A 164 -8.12 2.82 23.01
C GLU A 164 -8.28 4.15 22.25
N SER A 165 -8.92 4.14 21.07
CA SER A 165 -9.20 5.37 20.34
C SER A 165 -10.37 6.11 21.01
N ASP A 166 -10.12 7.35 21.45
CA ASP A 166 -11.14 8.26 21.97
C ASP A 166 -12.04 8.82 20.84
N ASN A 167 -11.94 8.23 19.63
CA ASN A 167 -12.59 8.71 18.43
C ASN A 167 -13.96 8.04 18.27
N ARG A 168 -15.01 8.78 18.63
CA ARG A 168 -16.42 8.40 18.45
C ARG A 168 -16.78 8.10 16.99
N TRP A 169 -15.93 8.54 16.05
CA TRP A 169 -16.07 8.33 14.62
C TRP A 169 -15.37 7.06 14.10
N ALA A 170 -14.68 6.30 14.96
CA ALA A 170 -14.01 5.04 14.59
C ALA A 170 -14.89 3.79 14.80
N ALA A 171 -16.21 3.95 14.88
CA ALA A 171 -17.15 2.89 15.29
C ALA A 171 -17.09 1.63 14.38
N TYR A 172 -16.73 1.79 13.10
CA TYR A 172 -16.62 0.70 12.14
C TYR A 172 -15.18 0.21 11.95
N GLU A 173 -14.18 0.98 12.39
CA GLU A 173 -12.76 0.65 12.23
C GLU A 173 -12.27 -0.39 13.24
N PHE A 174 -12.99 -0.56 14.36
CA PHE A 174 -12.67 -1.50 15.42
C PHE A 174 -13.80 -2.53 15.56
N SER A 175 -13.45 -3.81 15.46
CA SER A 175 -14.36 -4.92 15.72
C SER A 175 -14.53 -5.14 17.22
N GLU A 176 -15.76 -5.08 17.73
CA GLU A 176 -16.04 -5.46 19.12
C GLU A 176 -16.19 -6.99 19.30
N LYS A 177 -16.08 -7.76 18.21
CA LYS A 177 -16.36 -9.20 18.20
C LYS A 177 -15.18 -10.04 17.76
N PHE A 178 -14.37 -9.56 16.82
CA PHE A 178 -13.33 -10.35 16.18
C PHE A 178 -11.94 -9.69 16.26
N GLN A 179 -10.90 -10.51 16.31
CA GLN A 179 -9.52 -10.03 16.14
C GLN A 179 -8.65 -11.16 15.54
N TRP A 180 -7.81 -10.85 14.56
CA TRP A 180 -6.75 -11.76 14.14
C TRP A 180 -5.67 -11.89 15.24
N LEU A 181 -5.11 -13.08 15.36
CA LEU A 181 -4.09 -13.39 16.37
C LEU A 181 -2.68 -13.27 15.80
N PRO A 182 -1.88 -12.27 16.22
CA PRO A 182 -0.47 -12.28 15.92
C PRO A 182 0.29 -13.36 16.71
N THR A 183 1.42 -13.80 16.18
CA THR A 183 2.47 -14.47 16.93
C THR A 183 3.45 -13.44 17.50
N ASP A 184 3.91 -13.65 18.73
CA ASP A 184 4.95 -12.82 19.34
C ASP A 184 6.31 -13.26 18.78
N VAL A 185 7.08 -12.30 18.26
CA VAL A 185 8.39 -12.52 17.64
C VAL A 185 9.45 -11.78 18.44
N GLU A 186 10.58 -12.44 18.72
CA GLU A 186 11.76 -11.79 19.25
C GLU A 186 12.81 -11.68 18.15
N VAL A 187 13.34 -10.47 17.96
CA VAL A 187 14.47 -10.23 17.07
C VAL A 187 15.73 -10.10 17.93
N THR A 188 16.73 -10.92 17.66
CA THR A 188 17.99 -10.89 18.41
C THR A 188 18.80 -9.63 18.07
N ALA A 189 19.89 -9.41 18.81
CA ALA A 189 20.83 -8.32 18.51
C ALA A 189 21.52 -8.49 17.15
N ASP A 190 21.67 -9.73 16.68
CA ASP A 190 22.25 -10.05 15.36
C ASP A 190 21.21 -9.93 14.23
N GLY A 191 19.92 -9.88 14.59
CA GLY A 191 18.81 -9.72 13.66
C GLY A 191 18.10 -11.00 13.27
N ASP A 192 18.50 -12.15 13.84
CA ASP A 192 17.76 -13.40 13.74
C ASP A 192 16.42 -13.28 14.44
N THR A 193 15.39 -13.97 13.94
CA THR A 193 14.06 -13.94 14.55
C THR A 193 13.68 -15.29 15.15
N VAL A 194 13.02 -15.23 16.30
CA VAL A 194 12.49 -16.39 17.01
C VAL A 194 11.02 -16.14 17.30
N PHE A 195 10.14 -17.00 16.79
CA PHE A 195 8.72 -16.94 17.12
C PHE A 195 8.54 -17.55 18.51
N ARG A 196 8.05 -16.74 19.46
CA ARG A 196 7.93 -17.07 20.89
C ARG A 196 6.60 -17.73 21.24
N SER A 197 5.60 -17.63 20.38
CA SER A 197 4.30 -18.27 20.50
C SER A 197 3.90 -18.96 19.20
N TYR A 198 2.86 -19.78 19.22
CA TYR A 198 2.41 -20.51 18.03
C TYR A 198 1.91 -19.55 16.94
N VAL A 199 1.97 -19.97 15.68
CA VAL A 199 1.36 -19.24 14.56
C VAL A 199 -0.08 -19.73 14.42
N ASN A 200 -1.04 -18.81 14.38
CA ASN A 200 -2.46 -19.20 14.22
C ASN A 200 -2.64 -20.08 12.97
N ASN A 201 -3.44 -21.14 13.09
CA ASN A 201 -3.65 -22.21 12.10
C ASN A 201 -2.46 -23.15 11.84
N VAL A 202 -1.27 -22.89 12.40
CA VAL A 202 -0.11 -23.76 12.23
C VAL A 202 0.03 -24.65 13.48
N HIS A 203 -0.42 -25.91 13.36
CA HIS A 203 -0.31 -26.88 14.44
C HIS A 203 1.17 -27.16 14.76
N PRO A 204 1.66 -26.93 16.00
CA PRO A 204 3.09 -27.01 16.31
C PRO A 204 3.73 -28.38 16.06
N GLU A 205 2.98 -29.47 16.24
CA GLU A 205 3.46 -30.83 15.98
C GLU A 205 3.30 -31.25 14.51
N THR A 206 2.06 -31.25 13.99
CA THR A 206 1.76 -31.66 12.61
C THR A 206 2.45 -30.80 11.56
N HIS A 207 2.58 -29.49 11.80
CA HIS A 207 3.18 -28.53 10.87
C HIS A 207 4.53 -28.02 11.39
N ARG A 208 5.26 -28.85 12.16
CA ARG A 208 6.53 -28.46 12.81
C ARG A 208 7.56 -27.85 11.86
N GLU A 209 7.69 -28.39 10.65
CA GLU A 209 8.66 -27.92 9.66
C GLU A 209 8.27 -26.52 9.12
N LEU A 210 6.97 -26.27 8.98
CA LEU A 210 6.45 -24.94 8.63
C LEU A 210 6.68 -23.96 9.77
N ALA A 211 6.36 -24.33 11.01
CA ALA A 211 6.63 -23.51 12.17
C ALA A 211 8.14 -23.17 12.32
N ALA A 212 9.03 -24.09 11.94
CA ALA A 212 10.47 -23.89 11.98
C ALA A 212 11.02 -23.00 10.85
N VAL A 213 10.43 -23.01 9.66
CA VAL A 213 10.92 -22.22 8.51
C VAL A 213 10.37 -20.78 8.48
N LEU A 214 9.20 -20.52 9.08
CA LEU A 214 8.60 -19.18 9.09
C LEU A 214 9.50 -18.09 9.70
N PRO A 215 10.18 -18.31 10.85
CA PRO A 215 11.13 -17.34 11.40
C PRO A 215 12.32 -17.10 10.46
N ASP A 216 12.84 -18.12 9.78
CA ASP A 216 13.94 -17.96 8.84
C ASP A 216 13.55 -17.04 7.67
N VAL A 217 12.34 -17.21 7.12
CA VAL A 217 11.84 -16.33 6.05
C VAL A 217 11.58 -14.91 6.57
N PHE A 218 10.96 -14.76 7.74
CA PHE A 218 10.72 -13.44 8.35
C PHE A 218 12.03 -12.70 8.62
N THR A 219 13.07 -13.41 9.08
CA THR A 219 14.43 -12.87 9.27
C THR A 219 14.97 -12.25 7.98
N ARG A 220 14.80 -12.92 6.83
CA ARG A 220 15.20 -12.38 5.52
C ARG A 220 14.38 -11.15 5.12
N MET A 221 13.08 -11.12 5.42
CA MET A 221 12.20 -10.01 5.04
C MET A 221 12.29 -8.79 5.96
N ARG A 222 12.79 -8.93 7.19
CA ARG A 222 12.90 -7.85 8.19
C ARG A 222 13.48 -6.54 7.62
N PRO A 223 14.60 -6.51 6.87
CA PRO A 223 15.16 -5.26 6.38
C PRO A 223 14.24 -4.51 5.40
N LEU A 224 13.36 -5.21 4.66
CA LEU A 224 12.35 -4.55 3.84
C LEU A 224 11.33 -3.79 4.71
N LEU A 225 10.88 -4.43 5.79
CA LEU A 225 9.95 -3.81 6.74
C LEU A 225 10.61 -2.60 7.43
N GLU A 226 11.89 -2.67 7.76
CA GLU A 226 12.66 -1.55 8.32
C GLU A 226 12.72 -0.34 7.39
N ASN A 227 12.94 -0.58 6.09
CA ASN A 227 12.92 0.49 5.10
C ASN A 227 11.53 1.13 4.99
N VAL A 228 10.46 0.33 4.95
CA VAL A 228 9.08 0.84 4.95
C VAL A 228 8.79 1.68 6.20
N LEU A 229 9.15 1.18 7.38
CA LEU A 229 8.93 1.91 8.63
C LEU A 229 9.78 3.19 8.73
N THR A 230 10.96 3.20 8.11
CA THR A 230 11.80 4.39 7.99
C THR A 230 11.15 5.41 7.08
N ASP A 231 10.66 5.01 5.91
CA ASP A 231 9.95 5.90 4.98
C ASP A 231 8.67 6.48 5.62
N LEU A 232 7.95 5.70 6.44
CA LEU A 232 6.78 6.20 7.19
C LEU A 232 7.12 7.34 8.16
N ARG A 233 8.34 7.37 8.71
CA ARG A 233 8.81 8.46 9.58
C ARG A 233 9.35 9.65 8.79
N HIS A 234 9.62 9.46 7.51
CA HIS A 234 10.19 10.45 6.61
C HIS A 234 9.41 10.48 5.29
N PRO A 235 8.11 10.88 5.31
CA PRO A 235 7.31 10.98 4.10
C PRO A 235 8.02 11.83 3.06
N ARG A 236 8.02 11.33 1.82
CA ARG A 236 8.68 12.01 0.72
C ARG A 236 7.92 13.30 0.35
N PRO A 237 8.60 14.44 0.15
CA PRO A 237 7.97 15.67 -0.33
C PRO A 237 7.48 15.53 -1.78
N LEU A 238 6.58 16.42 -2.20
CA LEU A 238 6.15 16.55 -3.58
C LEU A 238 7.34 16.88 -4.50
N ARG A 239 7.29 16.39 -5.75
CA ARG A 239 8.31 16.71 -6.76
C ARG A 239 8.04 18.04 -7.45
N ILE A 240 6.75 18.37 -7.59
CA ILE A 240 6.27 19.62 -8.18
C ILE A 240 5.24 20.21 -7.21
N GLU A 241 5.57 21.37 -6.64
CA GLU A 241 4.64 22.17 -5.85
C GLU A 241 3.91 23.13 -6.80
N ALA A 242 2.59 23.00 -6.89
CA ALA A 242 1.74 23.95 -7.60
C ALA A 242 1.09 24.92 -6.60
N ASP A 243 0.78 26.14 -7.05
CA ASP A 243 0.05 27.14 -6.27
C ASP A 243 -1.38 27.29 -6.82
N PRO A 244 -2.39 26.67 -6.18
CA PRO A 244 -3.77 26.73 -6.63
C PRO A 244 -4.41 28.12 -6.65
N PHE A 245 -3.79 29.11 -5.99
CA PHE A 245 -4.26 30.50 -5.98
C PHE A 245 -3.43 31.42 -6.88
N GLY A 246 -2.39 30.89 -7.53
CA GLY A 246 -1.44 31.66 -8.32
C GLY A 246 -1.07 31.00 -9.66
N TRP A 247 -1.73 29.91 -10.05
CA TRP A 247 -1.42 29.20 -11.29
C TRP A 247 -2.04 29.84 -12.53
N TYR A 248 -2.79 30.94 -12.43
CA TYR A 248 -3.29 31.65 -13.61
C TYR A 248 -2.55 32.96 -13.81
N ASP A 249 -2.09 33.16 -15.03
CA ASP A 249 -1.48 34.42 -15.46
C ASP A 249 -2.50 35.29 -16.20
N SER A 250 -2.15 36.56 -16.39
CA SER A 250 -2.87 37.50 -17.26
C SER A 250 -4.32 37.80 -16.83
N GLU A 251 -4.60 37.76 -15.53
CA GLU A 251 -5.90 38.19 -14.99
C GLU A 251 -6.11 39.70 -15.28
N PRO A 252 -7.27 40.10 -15.84
CA PRO A 252 -7.60 41.49 -16.06
C PRO A 252 -7.60 42.33 -14.78
N GLU A 253 -6.87 43.44 -14.77
CA GLU A 253 -6.82 44.35 -13.62
C GLU A 253 -8.14 45.10 -13.45
N TYR A 254 -8.73 45.02 -12.24
CA TYR A 254 -9.95 45.76 -11.92
C TYR A 254 -9.72 47.29 -12.04
N PRO A 255 -10.59 48.03 -12.75
CA PRO A 255 -10.39 49.46 -12.95
C PRO A 255 -10.49 50.24 -11.62
N ASP A 256 -9.46 51.01 -11.28
CA ASP A 256 -9.50 51.92 -10.12
C ASP A 256 -10.27 53.19 -10.50
N LYS A 257 -11.43 53.39 -9.86
CA LYS A 257 -12.27 54.58 -10.07
C LYS A 257 -11.51 55.91 -9.97
N ALA A 258 -10.49 56.01 -9.12
CA ALA A 258 -9.69 57.23 -8.97
C ALA A 258 -8.84 57.57 -10.21
N SER A 259 -8.64 56.62 -11.12
CA SER A 259 -7.85 56.78 -12.34
C SER A 259 -8.63 57.38 -13.52
N TYR A 260 -9.94 57.59 -13.38
CA TYR A 260 -10.82 58.05 -14.46
C TYR A 260 -11.32 59.48 -14.24
N ALA A 261 -11.56 60.20 -15.34
CA ALA A 261 -11.89 61.63 -15.32
C ALA A 261 -13.32 61.91 -14.81
N ASP A 262 -14.24 60.99 -15.03
CA ASP A 262 -15.65 61.06 -14.64
C ASP A 262 -16.24 59.65 -14.49
N ASP A 263 -17.49 59.59 -14.02
CA ASP A 263 -18.21 58.33 -13.79
C ASP A 263 -18.51 57.57 -15.10
N GLU A 264 -18.73 58.27 -16.22
CA GLU A 264 -19.04 57.65 -17.52
C GLU A 264 -17.83 56.88 -18.08
N ALA A 265 -16.63 57.48 -18.03
CA ALA A 265 -15.39 56.81 -18.41
C ALA A 265 -15.04 55.62 -17.51
N TYR A 266 -15.41 55.68 -16.22
CA TYR A 266 -15.26 54.55 -15.30
C TYR A 266 -16.24 53.41 -15.62
N GLU A 267 -17.50 53.72 -15.91
CA GLU A 267 -18.52 52.73 -16.30
C GLU A 267 -18.16 52.00 -17.61
N GLU A 268 -17.63 52.72 -18.62
CA GLU A 268 -17.15 52.09 -19.87
C GLU A 268 -15.96 51.15 -19.63
N ALA A 269 -15.01 51.57 -18.77
CA ALA A 269 -13.87 50.74 -18.39
C ALA A 269 -14.31 49.49 -17.61
N LEU A 270 -15.29 49.63 -16.71
CA LEU A 270 -15.86 48.52 -15.95
C LEU A 270 -16.54 47.52 -16.88
N SER A 271 -17.35 47.98 -17.84
CA SER A 271 -17.99 47.09 -18.83
C SER A 271 -16.98 46.35 -19.71
N THR A 272 -15.86 46.99 -20.07
CA THR A 272 -14.78 46.34 -20.81
C THR A 272 -14.09 45.29 -19.93
N TRP A 273 -13.77 45.63 -18.69
CA TRP A 273 -13.18 44.69 -17.72
C TRP A 273 -14.09 43.48 -17.49
N GLU A 274 -15.40 43.64 -17.36
CA GLU A 274 -16.34 42.51 -17.21
C GLU A 274 -16.26 41.53 -18.39
N VAL A 275 -16.22 42.03 -19.63
CA VAL A 275 -16.08 41.18 -20.84
C VAL A 275 -14.72 40.48 -20.87
N ASP A 276 -13.65 41.20 -20.55
CA ASP A 276 -12.29 40.64 -20.53
C ASP A 276 -12.13 39.61 -19.40
N GLN A 277 -12.76 39.84 -18.24
CA GLN A 277 -12.77 38.94 -17.08
C GLN A 277 -13.51 37.65 -17.40
N ASP A 278 -14.70 37.74 -18.02
CA ASP A 278 -15.46 36.56 -18.46
C ASP A 278 -14.65 35.75 -19.49
N ALA A 279 -14.07 36.43 -20.48
CA ALA A 279 -13.24 35.77 -21.50
C ALA A 279 -11.99 35.13 -20.89
N TRP A 280 -11.35 35.77 -19.92
CA TRP A 280 -10.22 35.20 -19.17
C TRP A 280 -10.67 33.97 -18.38
N TRP A 281 -11.78 34.04 -17.66
CA TRP A 281 -12.27 32.91 -16.86
C TRP A 281 -12.61 31.67 -17.71
N GLU A 282 -13.22 31.86 -18.88
CA GLU A 282 -13.55 30.77 -19.81
C GLU A 282 -12.32 30.13 -20.47
N ASN A 283 -11.26 30.91 -20.70
CA ASN A 283 -10.14 30.51 -21.54
C ASN A 283 -8.81 30.33 -20.78
N ARG A 284 -8.75 30.71 -19.49
CA ARG A 284 -7.55 30.55 -18.66
C ARG A 284 -7.10 29.10 -18.62
N ARG A 285 -5.79 28.91 -18.52
CA ARG A 285 -5.15 27.60 -18.37
C ARG A 285 -4.12 27.67 -17.26
N PRO A 286 -4.08 26.70 -16.35
CA PRO A 286 -3.15 26.73 -15.24
C PRO A 286 -1.72 26.58 -15.76
N VAL A 287 -0.87 27.50 -15.34
CA VAL A 287 0.58 27.52 -15.54
C VAL A 287 1.21 26.72 -14.41
N ILE A 288 1.29 25.41 -14.63
CA ILE A 288 1.96 24.51 -13.68
C ILE A 288 3.47 24.74 -13.79
N PRO A 289 4.19 24.89 -12.65
CA PRO A 289 5.64 24.89 -12.65
C PRO A 289 6.21 23.65 -13.34
N ASP A 290 7.32 23.81 -14.04
CA ASP A 290 8.06 22.64 -14.53
C ASP A 290 8.85 21.99 -13.38
N ALA A 291 9.44 20.81 -13.62
CA ALA A 291 10.22 20.13 -12.60
C ALA A 291 11.43 20.99 -12.15
N PRO A 292 11.67 21.14 -10.84
CA PRO A 292 12.85 21.83 -10.33
C PRO A 292 14.11 21.00 -10.60
N ASP A 293 15.29 21.52 -10.25
CA ASP A 293 16.47 20.66 -10.17
C ASP A 293 16.30 19.63 -9.03
N PHE A 294 16.64 18.38 -9.30
CA PHE A 294 16.50 17.31 -8.33
C PHE A 294 17.39 17.56 -7.10
N THR A 295 16.76 17.58 -5.93
CA THR A 295 17.45 17.57 -4.63
C THR A 295 17.15 16.24 -3.95
N PRO A 296 18.16 15.42 -3.62
CA PRO A 296 17.93 14.15 -2.92
C PRO A 296 17.30 14.43 -1.55
N PRO A 297 16.30 13.64 -1.13
CA PRO A 297 15.80 13.69 0.23
C PRO A 297 16.96 13.53 1.23
N PRO A 298 16.96 14.28 2.35
CA PRO A 298 18.00 14.15 3.36
C PRO A 298 18.02 12.70 3.86
N ALA A 299 19.20 12.09 3.84
CA ALA A 299 19.35 10.74 4.34
C ALA A 299 18.93 10.69 5.82
N PRO A 300 18.07 9.73 6.23
CA PRO A 300 17.70 9.61 7.62
C PRO A 300 18.95 9.32 8.44
N ASP A 301 19.14 10.12 9.50
CA ASP A 301 20.19 9.87 10.48
C ASP A 301 19.99 8.51 11.17
N ALA A 302 20.98 8.07 11.95
CA ALA A 302 20.93 6.77 12.60
C ALA A 302 19.75 6.63 13.59
N SER A 303 19.26 7.74 14.16
CA SER A 303 18.13 7.75 15.10
C SER A 303 16.77 7.75 14.40
N ALA A 304 16.73 8.25 13.17
CA ALA A 304 15.59 8.26 12.27
C ALA A 304 15.31 6.87 11.65
N ARG A 305 16.38 6.12 11.34
CA ARG A 305 16.27 4.75 10.81
C ARG A 305 15.61 3.81 11.80
N VAL A 306 14.67 3.01 11.31
CA VAL A 306 14.01 1.99 12.12
C VAL A 306 14.87 0.74 12.13
N ASP A 307 15.42 0.41 13.30
CA ASP A 307 16.04 -0.89 13.57
C ASP A 307 15.14 -1.72 14.47
N LEU A 308 14.75 -2.89 13.98
CA LEU A 308 13.93 -3.87 14.68
C LEU A 308 14.76 -4.89 15.47
N ARG A 309 16.09 -4.89 15.36
CA ARG A 309 16.98 -5.73 16.17
C ARG A 309 16.81 -5.46 17.66
N GLY A 310 16.88 -6.53 18.46
CA GLY A 310 16.68 -6.46 19.91
C GLY A 310 15.26 -6.11 20.34
N ARG A 311 14.27 -6.07 19.42
CA ARG A 311 12.87 -5.76 19.75
C ARG A 311 12.01 -7.01 19.81
N ARG A 312 10.89 -6.88 20.51
CA ARG A 312 9.77 -7.80 20.43
C ARG A 312 8.73 -7.23 19.48
N LEU A 313 8.27 -8.04 18.54
CA LEU A 313 7.31 -7.69 17.51
C LEU A 313 6.09 -8.60 17.62
N GLN A 314 5.03 -8.24 16.91
CA GLN A 314 3.84 -9.05 16.73
C GLN A 314 3.58 -9.16 15.22
N VAL A 315 3.42 -10.38 14.72
CA VAL A 315 3.29 -10.64 13.29
C VAL A 315 2.13 -11.59 13.05
N ILE A 316 1.25 -11.25 12.10
CA ILE A 316 0.21 -12.14 11.62
C ILE A 316 0.70 -12.79 10.33
N VAL A 317 0.50 -14.11 10.19
CA VAL A 317 0.98 -14.89 9.06
C VAL A 317 -0.20 -15.29 8.17
N LYS A 318 -0.02 -15.22 6.85
CA LYS A 318 -0.97 -15.74 5.86
C LYS A 318 -0.22 -16.49 4.76
N LEU A 319 -0.71 -17.68 4.39
CA LEU A 319 -0.31 -18.39 3.18
C LEU A 319 -1.56 -18.69 2.35
N ALA A 320 -1.47 -18.39 1.06
CA ALA A 320 -2.54 -18.68 0.12
C ALA A 320 -1.98 -19.02 -1.26
N THR A 321 -2.74 -19.83 -1.99
CA THR A 321 -2.46 -20.20 -3.37
C THR A 321 -3.63 -19.81 -4.25
N ILE A 322 -3.36 -19.10 -5.34
CA ILE A 322 -4.32 -18.94 -6.44
C ILE A 322 -4.06 -20.04 -7.47
N HIS A 323 -5.09 -20.81 -7.78
CA HIS A 323 -5.09 -21.85 -8.80
C HIS A 323 -5.86 -21.41 -10.05
N LEU A 324 -5.26 -21.64 -11.20
CA LEU A 324 -5.89 -21.52 -12.51
C LEU A 324 -5.88 -22.88 -13.19
N THR A 325 -6.98 -23.23 -13.84
CA THR A 325 -7.15 -24.47 -14.60
C THR A 325 -7.55 -24.13 -16.03
N PRO A 326 -7.42 -25.05 -17.00
CA PRO A 326 -7.94 -24.83 -18.36
C PRO A 326 -9.43 -24.44 -18.38
N ASP A 327 -10.24 -24.97 -17.45
CA ASP A 327 -11.67 -24.64 -17.33
C ASP A 327 -11.92 -23.29 -16.64
N ARG A 328 -10.97 -22.80 -15.84
CA ARG A 328 -11.00 -21.49 -15.17
C ARG A 328 -9.65 -20.78 -15.36
N PRO A 329 -9.36 -20.31 -16.59
CA PRO A 329 -8.01 -19.91 -16.98
C PRO A 329 -7.65 -18.49 -16.54
N GLU A 330 -8.58 -17.75 -15.94
CA GLU A 330 -8.41 -16.34 -15.59
C GLU A 330 -8.75 -16.08 -14.11
N TYR A 331 -7.94 -15.23 -13.48
CA TYR A 331 -8.24 -14.61 -12.19
C TYR A 331 -8.55 -13.14 -12.43
N ALA A 332 -9.75 -12.70 -12.03
CA ALA A 332 -10.26 -11.36 -12.33
C ALA A 332 -9.55 -10.23 -11.56
N GLY A 333 -8.76 -10.55 -10.53
CA GLY A 333 -8.16 -9.58 -9.61
C GLY A 333 -8.85 -9.57 -8.24
N GLY A 334 -8.27 -8.82 -7.32
CA GLY A 334 -8.85 -8.55 -6.00
C GLY A 334 -9.50 -7.18 -5.93
N SER A 335 -10.27 -6.93 -4.87
CA SER A 335 -10.76 -5.60 -4.53
C SER A 335 -9.66 -4.72 -3.94
N TRP A 336 -9.87 -3.40 -3.98
CA TRP A 336 -9.07 -2.46 -3.20
C TRP A 336 -9.31 -2.67 -1.71
N HIS A 337 -8.25 -2.85 -0.94
CA HIS A 337 -8.32 -3.04 0.51
C HIS A 337 -7.02 -2.63 1.20
N VAL A 338 -7.09 -2.47 2.52
CA VAL A 338 -5.96 -2.46 3.45
C VAL A 338 -6.03 -3.70 4.33
N GLU A 339 -4.94 -4.08 4.99
CA GLU A 339 -4.91 -5.29 5.81
C GLU A 339 -5.45 -5.05 7.22
N GLY A 340 -6.36 -5.92 7.64
CA GLY A 340 -6.92 -5.92 8.99
C GLY A 340 -7.89 -4.76 9.28
N MET A 341 -8.08 -4.54 10.58
CA MET A 341 -8.86 -3.46 11.19
C MET A 341 -8.01 -2.82 12.30
N LEU A 342 -8.55 -1.81 13.00
CA LEU A 342 -7.85 -1.11 14.07
C LEU A 342 -7.42 -2.05 15.21
N ASN A 343 -8.11 -3.18 15.41
CA ASN A 343 -7.75 -4.19 16.41
C ASN A 343 -6.37 -4.80 16.14
N GLU A 344 -6.03 -5.07 14.88
CA GLU A 344 -4.77 -5.70 14.50
C GLU A 344 -3.60 -4.71 14.43
N ARG A 345 -3.88 -3.40 14.28
CA ARG A 345 -2.86 -2.34 14.21
C ARG A 345 -1.72 -2.64 13.23
N ILE A 346 -2.05 -3.19 12.06
CA ILE A 346 -1.05 -3.53 11.03
C ILE A 346 -0.50 -2.24 10.44
N VAL A 347 0.82 -2.04 10.56
CA VAL A 347 1.52 -0.86 10.02
C VAL A 347 2.21 -1.13 8.68
N SER A 348 2.58 -2.39 8.43
CA SER A 348 3.26 -2.77 7.18
C SER A 348 2.96 -4.22 6.82
N THR A 349 2.94 -4.49 5.53
CA THR A 349 2.73 -5.82 4.95
C THR A 349 3.96 -6.22 4.15
N GLY A 350 4.52 -7.39 4.46
CA GLY A 350 5.55 -8.04 3.66
C GLY A 350 4.95 -9.24 2.93
N ILE A 351 5.14 -9.36 1.61
CA ILE A 351 4.67 -10.49 0.80
C ILE A 351 5.85 -11.14 0.07
N TYR A 352 5.97 -12.45 0.18
CA TYR A 352 6.89 -13.28 -0.59
C TYR A 352 6.11 -14.14 -1.59
N TYR A 353 6.32 -13.88 -2.89
CA TYR A 353 5.75 -14.63 -4.01
C TYR A 353 6.62 -15.87 -4.28
N TRP A 354 6.55 -16.85 -3.38
CA TRP A 354 7.56 -17.91 -3.29
C TRP A 354 7.52 -18.93 -4.44
N ASP A 355 6.38 -19.07 -5.13
CA ASP A 355 6.23 -19.99 -6.25
C ASP A 355 5.07 -19.56 -7.18
N SER A 356 5.39 -19.32 -8.45
CA SER A 356 4.39 -19.00 -9.48
C SER A 356 4.76 -19.71 -10.77
N GLU A 357 3.82 -20.42 -11.37
CA GLU A 357 4.04 -21.21 -12.59
C GLU A 357 2.88 -21.05 -13.56
N ASN A 358 3.19 -21.00 -14.86
CA ASN A 358 2.24 -20.99 -15.96
C ASN A 358 1.17 -19.89 -15.88
N ILE A 359 1.55 -18.69 -15.44
CA ILE A 359 0.69 -17.51 -15.43
C ILE A 359 1.34 -16.36 -16.21
N THR A 360 0.50 -15.48 -16.77
CA THR A 360 0.95 -14.16 -17.24
C THR A 360 1.44 -13.30 -16.08
N GLU A 361 2.09 -12.17 -16.37
CA GLU A 361 2.52 -11.23 -15.32
C GLU A 361 1.37 -10.89 -14.37
N SER A 362 1.63 -11.02 -13.07
CA SER A 362 0.76 -10.54 -12.00
C SER A 362 1.35 -9.26 -11.41
N ARG A 363 0.48 -8.37 -10.94
CA ARG A 363 0.88 -7.06 -10.39
C ARG A 363 0.11 -6.77 -9.10
N LEU A 364 0.74 -6.02 -8.20
CA LEU A 364 0.11 -5.43 -7.02
C LEU A 364 0.03 -3.91 -7.24
N SER A 365 -1.19 -3.38 -7.35
CA SER A 365 -1.44 -1.96 -7.60
C SER A 365 -1.69 -1.23 -6.29
N PHE A 366 -1.31 0.04 -6.22
CA PHE A 366 -1.40 0.88 -5.03
C PHE A 366 -2.12 2.20 -5.34
N ARG A 367 -2.93 2.67 -4.39
CA ARG A 367 -3.52 4.01 -4.38
C ARG A 367 -3.49 4.59 -2.97
N THR A 368 -3.70 5.89 -2.85
CA THR A 368 -3.74 6.59 -1.56
C THR A 368 -4.90 7.58 -1.54
N ALA A 369 -5.51 7.76 -0.36
CA ALA A 369 -6.49 8.80 -0.13
C ALA A 369 -5.79 10.16 0.02
N LEU A 370 -6.39 11.21 -0.52
CA LEU A 370 -5.78 12.54 -0.55
C LEU A 370 -6.37 13.49 0.48
N ASP A 371 -5.57 14.49 0.85
CA ASP A 371 -6.07 15.68 1.56
C ASP A 371 -7.08 16.44 0.67
N TYR A 372 -7.97 17.23 1.30
CA TYR A 372 -8.86 18.12 0.57
C TYR A 372 -8.03 19.16 -0.21
N PRO A 373 -8.30 19.35 -1.52
CA PRO A 373 -7.62 20.36 -2.29
C PRO A 373 -7.94 21.75 -1.73
N ARG A 374 -6.92 22.62 -1.70
CA ARG A 374 -7.12 24.06 -1.51
C ARG A 374 -7.03 24.69 -2.89
N TYR A 375 -8.01 25.49 -3.28
CA TYR A 375 -8.11 26.09 -4.61
C TYR A 375 -9.03 27.31 -4.60
N GLU A 376 -8.97 28.11 -5.67
CA GLU A 376 -9.88 29.25 -5.87
C GLU A 376 -11.32 28.75 -6.09
N GLN A 377 -12.30 29.42 -5.47
CA GLN A 377 -13.71 29.01 -5.57
C GLN A 377 -14.17 28.96 -7.04
N ASN A 378 -14.88 27.87 -7.40
CA ASN A 378 -15.35 27.57 -8.76
C ASN A 378 -14.23 27.24 -9.78
N ASP A 379 -12.98 26.99 -9.34
CA ASP A 379 -11.87 26.65 -10.24
C ASP A 379 -11.74 25.15 -10.55
N ASP A 380 -12.80 24.57 -11.10
CA ASP A 380 -12.87 23.13 -11.39
C ASP A 380 -11.85 22.72 -12.47
N ASN A 381 -11.63 23.61 -13.44
CA ASN A 381 -10.67 23.38 -14.52
C ASN A 381 -9.23 23.30 -14.02
N GLY A 382 -8.85 24.14 -13.05
CA GLY A 382 -7.52 24.11 -12.45
C GLY A 382 -7.25 22.77 -11.77
N LEU A 383 -8.18 22.30 -10.94
CA LEU A 383 -8.04 21.00 -10.26
C LEU A 383 -7.96 19.83 -11.23
N ARG A 384 -8.82 19.80 -12.25
CA ARG A 384 -8.83 18.75 -13.27
C ARG A 384 -7.54 18.74 -14.08
N GLU A 385 -7.04 19.89 -14.52
CA GLU A 385 -5.86 19.97 -15.38
C GLU A 385 -4.54 19.80 -14.62
N VAL A 386 -4.46 20.23 -13.36
CA VAL A 386 -3.23 20.14 -12.55
C VAL A 386 -3.12 18.80 -11.82
N TYR A 387 -4.21 18.32 -11.21
CA TYR A 387 -4.22 17.15 -10.33
C TYR A 387 -4.99 15.95 -10.88
N GLY A 388 -5.83 16.15 -11.90
CA GLY A 388 -6.72 15.11 -12.41
C GLY A 388 -7.87 14.79 -11.45
N LEU A 389 -8.30 15.78 -10.66
CA LEU A 389 -9.42 15.67 -9.74
C LEU A 389 -10.64 16.37 -10.35
N GLU A 390 -11.78 15.69 -10.40
CA GLU A 390 -13.05 16.24 -10.89
C GLU A 390 -14.08 16.33 -9.76
N ASP A 391 -15.09 17.21 -9.94
CA ASP A 391 -16.18 17.38 -8.97
C ASP A 391 -16.93 16.07 -8.76
N GLU A 392 -17.34 15.81 -7.52
CA GLU A 392 -18.05 14.58 -7.10
C GLU A 392 -17.27 13.27 -7.35
N GLU A 393 -16.00 13.31 -7.77
CA GLU A 393 -15.18 12.12 -7.91
C GLU A 393 -14.51 11.71 -6.58
N ALA A 394 -14.06 10.45 -6.56
CA ALA A 394 -13.36 9.85 -5.43
C ALA A 394 -12.01 10.55 -5.16
N LEU A 395 -11.84 11.11 -3.96
CA LEU A 395 -10.61 11.81 -3.55
C LEU A 395 -9.43 10.86 -3.21
N ASN A 396 -8.93 10.17 -4.24
CA ASN A 396 -7.75 9.31 -4.19
C ASN A 396 -6.87 9.43 -5.45
N GLN A 397 -5.61 9.02 -5.35
CA GLN A 397 -4.71 8.92 -6.51
C GLN A 397 -4.08 7.54 -6.62
N ALA A 398 -4.08 6.99 -7.83
CA ALA A 398 -3.33 5.79 -8.17
C ALA A 398 -1.82 6.09 -8.15
N LEU A 399 -1.06 5.32 -7.37
CA LEU A 399 0.39 5.50 -7.21
C LEU A 399 1.22 4.61 -8.13
N GLY A 400 0.56 3.72 -8.88
CA GLY A 400 1.20 2.75 -9.78
C GLY A 400 1.08 1.31 -9.29
N SER A 401 1.97 0.45 -9.77
CA SER A 401 1.96 -0.99 -9.43
C SER A 401 3.34 -1.62 -9.51
N ALA A 402 3.57 -2.64 -8.69
CA ALA A 402 4.76 -3.49 -8.72
C ALA A 402 4.45 -4.83 -9.39
N ALA A 403 5.34 -5.31 -10.26
CA ALA A 403 5.26 -6.68 -10.79
C ALA A 403 5.58 -7.70 -9.69
N THR A 404 4.97 -8.88 -9.74
CA THR A 404 5.07 -9.90 -8.69
C THR A 404 5.53 -11.27 -9.22
N PRO A 405 6.72 -11.35 -9.85
CA PRO A 405 7.26 -12.62 -10.34
C PRO A 405 7.57 -13.59 -9.19
N ALA A 406 7.73 -14.87 -9.52
CA ALA A 406 8.19 -15.87 -8.57
C ALA A 406 9.55 -15.50 -7.98
N GLY A 407 9.72 -15.64 -6.67
CA GLY A 407 10.92 -15.28 -5.92
C GLY A 407 10.93 -13.85 -5.36
N ARG A 408 10.00 -12.97 -5.77
CA ARG A 408 9.99 -11.59 -5.29
C ARG A 408 9.47 -11.47 -3.86
N CYS A 409 10.20 -10.75 -3.03
CA CYS A 409 9.73 -10.17 -1.77
C CYS A 409 9.33 -8.70 -2.00
N LEU A 410 8.18 -8.30 -1.47
CA LEU A 410 7.71 -6.91 -1.42
C LEU A 410 7.39 -6.53 0.03
N ALA A 411 7.64 -5.29 0.41
CA ALA A 411 7.08 -4.71 1.62
C ALA A 411 6.53 -3.31 1.34
N PHE A 412 5.40 -2.99 1.97
CA PHE A 412 4.73 -1.71 1.82
C PHE A 412 4.01 -1.31 3.11
N PRO A 413 3.75 -0.02 3.33
CA PRO A 413 3.03 0.42 4.51
C PRO A 413 1.52 0.21 4.31
N ASN A 414 0.82 -0.14 5.39
CA ASN A 414 -0.61 -0.50 5.33
C ASN A 414 -1.53 0.70 5.05
N ILE A 415 -0.99 1.93 5.08
CA ILE A 415 -1.69 3.16 4.66
C ILE A 415 -1.85 3.27 3.13
N LEU A 416 -1.13 2.44 2.36
CA LEU A 416 -1.36 2.34 0.92
C LEU A 416 -2.42 1.29 0.68
N GLN A 417 -3.54 1.71 0.10
CA GLN A 417 -4.53 0.75 -0.34
C GLN A 417 -4.02 0.00 -1.55
N HIS A 418 -4.17 -1.33 -1.53
CA HIS A 418 -3.66 -2.18 -2.60
C HIS A 418 -4.74 -3.07 -3.19
N ARG A 419 -4.50 -3.49 -4.43
CA ARG A 419 -5.27 -4.55 -5.09
C ARG A 419 -4.39 -5.44 -5.93
N VAL A 420 -4.74 -6.72 -5.95
CA VAL A 420 -4.14 -7.68 -6.86
C VAL A 420 -4.74 -7.48 -8.26
N GLY A 421 -3.89 -7.29 -9.27
CA GLY A 421 -4.31 -7.22 -10.67
C GLY A 421 -4.76 -8.58 -11.22
N SER A 422 -5.53 -8.54 -12.31
CA SER A 422 -5.92 -9.75 -13.04
C SER A 422 -4.72 -10.43 -13.70
N PHE A 423 -4.82 -11.74 -13.89
CA PHE A 423 -3.84 -12.53 -14.65
C PHE A 423 -4.51 -13.83 -15.14
N ARG A 424 -3.88 -14.50 -16.09
CA ARG A 424 -4.41 -15.72 -16.71
C ARG A 424 -3.31 -16.75 -16.95
N LEU A 425 -3.69 -17.95 -17.37
CA LEU A 425 -2.73 -18.96 -17.80
C LEU A 425 -1.88 -18.45 -18.97
N ALA A 426 -0.57 -18.69 -18.90
CA ALA A 426 0.34 -18.42 -20.01
C ALA A 426 0.18 -19.45 -21.14
N ASP A 427 0.13 -20.73 -20.77
CA ASP A 427 -0.32 -21.85 -21.60
C ASP A 427 -1.71 -22.30 -21.10
N PRO A 428 -2.79 -22.03 -21.85
CA PRO A 428 -4.16 -22.33 -21.43
C PRO A 428 -4.46 -23.84 -21.35
N THR A 429 -3.57 -24.70 -21.83
CA THR A 429 -3.78 -26.16 -21.82
C THR A 429 -3.29 -26.83 -20.53
N ARG A 430 -2.55 -26.11 -19.69
CA ARG A 430 -1.95 -26.62 -18.45
C ARG A 430 -2.46 -25.81 -17.26
N PRO A 431 -2.58 -26.41 -16.06
CA PRO A 431 -2.85 -25.64 -14.86
C PRO A 431 -1.69 -24.68 -14.56
N GLY A 432 -1.97 -23.67 -13.74
CA GLY A 432 -1.00 -22.70 -13.28
C GLY A 432 -1.37 -22.19 -11.89
N HIS A 433 -0.42 -21.55 -11.22
CA HIS A 433 -0.64 -21.06 -9.87
C HIS A 433 0.21 -19.85 -9.51
N ARG A 434 -0.22 -19.18 -8.44
CA ARG A 434 0.55 -18.15 -7.74
C ARG A 434 0.44 -18.38 -6.23
N LYS A 435 1.57 -18.65 -5.58
CA LYS A 435 1.64 -18.92 -4.14
C LYS A 435 2.33 -17.77 -3.41
N ILE A 436 1.75 -17.39 -2.27
CA ILE A 436 2.27 -16.30 -1.44
C ILE A 436 2.41 -16.73 0.01
N LEU A 437 3.38 -16.10 0.68
CA LEU A 437 3.49 -16.01 2.13
C LEU A 437 3.49 -14.53 2.48
N ALA A 438 2.57 -14.10 3.33
CA ALA A 438 2.48 -12.73 3.82
C ALA A 438 2.71 -12.66 5.34
N PHE A 439 3.42 -11.62 5.74
CA PHE A 439 3.63 -11.20 7.11
C PHE A 439 3.02 -9.82 7.29
N PHE A 440 2.02 -9.71 8.16
CA PHE A 440 1.44 -8.43 8.54
C PHE A 440 2.09 -7.99 9.86
N LEU A 441 2.91 -6.96 9.80
CA LEU A 441 3.62 -6.41 10.94
C LEU A 441 2.68 -5.49 11.73
N VAL A 442 2.40 -5.88 12.97
CA VAL A 442 1.69 -5.05 13.96
C VAL A 442 2.62 -3.92 14.40
N ASP A 443 2.05 -2.75 14.69
CA ASP A 443 2.73 -1.57 15.26
C ASP A 443 3.74 -1.96 16.36
N PRO A 444 5.06 -1.83 16.11
CA PRO A 444 6.08 -2.21 17.08
C PRO A 444 6.05 -1.40 18.38
N GLY A 445 5.34 -0.27 18.41
CA GLY A 445 5.14 0.57 19.59
C GLY A 445 3.97 0.14 20.48
N LYS A 446 3.14 -0.82 20.05
CA LYS A 446 1.93 -1.24 20.75
C LYS A 446 1.83 -2.76 20.82
N LYS A 447 1.53 -3.29 22.01
CA LYS A 447 1.28 -4.72 22.22
C LYS A 447 -0.22 -4.99 22.24
N ILE A 448 -0.71 -5.82 21.33
CA ILE A 448 -2.10 -6.29 21.31
C ILE A 448 -2.21 -7.72 21.89
N VAL A 449 -3.42 -8.27 21.99
CA VAL A 449 -3.63 -9.66 22.41
C VAL A 449 -3.11 -10.60 21.34
N SER A 450 -2.28 -11.58 21.72
CA SER A 450 -1.63 -12.50 20.79
C SER A 450 -1.79 -13.96 21.19
N THR A 451 -1.18 -14.84 20.41
CA THR A 451 -1.08 -16.28 20.70
C THR A 451 -0.24 -16.60 21.96
N SER A 452 0.45 -15.62 22.55
CA SER A 452 1.03 -15.79 23.90
C SER A 452 -0.02 -15.66 25.01
N ASP A 453 -1.10 -14.92 24.75
CA ASP A 453 -2.18 -14.69 25.70
C ASP A 453 -3.31 -15.71 25.55
N VAL A 454 -3.50 -16.22 24.33
CA VAL A 454 -4.62 -17.11 23.98
C VAL A 454 -4.06 -18.44 23.51
N PRO A 455 -4.39 -19.56 24.18
CA PRO A 455 -3.94 -20.88 23.76
C PRO A 455 -4.58 -21.32 22.43
N PRO A 456 -4.05 -22.35 21.74
CA PRO A 456 -4.62 -22.82 20.48
C PRO A 456 -6.11 -23.17 20.60
N GLN A 457 -6.91 -22.55 19.75
CA GLN A 457 -8.37 -22.64 19.76
C GLN A 457 -8.93 -23.77 18.89
N GLN A 458 -8.11 -24.25 17.95
CA GLN A 458 -8.47 -25.22 16.93
C GLN A 458 -8.67 -26.63 17.51
N PRO A 459 -9.44 -27.50 16.82
CA PRO A 459 -9.63 -28.89 17.23
C PRO A 459 -8.31 -29.65 17.40
N GLY A 460 -8.29 -30.58 18.35
CA GLY A 460 -7.11 -31.41 18.67
C GLY A 460 -6.31 -30.92 19.87
N PHE A 461 -6.54 -29.68 20.33
CA PHE A 461 -5.95 -29.16 21.57
C PHE A 461 -6.91 -29.28 22.75
N ALA A 462 -6.38 -29.49 23.96
CA ALA A 462 -7.17 -29.46 25.20
C ALA A 462 -7.81 -28.09 25.46
N THR A 463 -7.28 -27.03 24.84
CA THR A 463 -7.74 -25.64 24.92
C THR A 463 -8.68 -25.26 23.78
N SER A 464 -9.14 -26.23 22.98
CA SER A 464 -10.05 -25.99 21.86
C SER A 464 -11.33 -25.30 22.35
N THR A 465 -11.64 -24.14 21.78
CA THR A 465 -12.84 -23.34 22.11
C THR A 465 -13.93 -23.43 21.05
N MET A 466 -13.59 -23.93 19.86
CA MET A 466 -14.51 -24.05 18.72
C MET A 466 -14.20 -25.28 17.86
N THR A 467 -15.21 -25.83 17.20
CA THR A 467 -15.03 -26.81 16.13
C THR A 467 -14.55 -26.12 14.85
N ARG A 468 -14.11 -26.91 13.87
CA ARG A 468 -13.76 -26.35 12.54
C ARG A 468 -14.97 -25.70 11.87
N GLU A 469 -16.13 -26.33 11.89
CA GLU A 469 -17.38 -25.80 11.33
C GLU A 469 -17.78 -24.48 11.99
N GLN A 470 -17.65 -24.37 13.33
CA GLN A 470 -17.88 -23.11 14.03
C GLN A 470 -16.88 -22.03 13.62
N ALA A 471 -15.59 -22.36 13.49
CA ALA A 471 -14.57 -21.42 13.04
C ALA A 471 -14.81 -20.93 11.61
N GLU A 472 -15.31 -21.79 10.71
CA GLU A 472 -15.71 -21.43 9.35
C GLU A 472 -16.91 -20.48 9.37
N GLY A 473 -17.92 -20.75 10.21
CA GLY A 473 -19.05 -19.84 10.43
C GLY A 473 -18.63 -18.47 10.97
N TYR A 474 -17.74 -18.43 11.97
CA TYR A 474 -17.20 -17.17 12.49
C TYR A 474 -16.37 -16.42 11.47
N ARG A 475 -15.64 -17.12 10.61
CA ARG A 475 -14.94 -16.50 9.48
C ARG A 475 -15.92 -15.85 8.51
N GLU A 476 -17.03 -16.49 8.17
CA GLU A 476 -18.05 -15.88 7.29
C GLU A 476 -18.66 -14.61 7.92
N GLU A 477 -18.93 -14.64 9.22
CA GLU A 477 -19.38 -13.45 9.96
C GLU A 477 -18.33 -12.34 9.95
N LEU A 478 -17.06 -12.67 10.24
CA LEU A 478 -15.95 -11.73 10.18
C LEU A 478 -15.75 -11.16 8.77
N MET A 479 -15.83 -11.99 7.72
CA MET A 479 -15.71 -11.53 6.34
C MET A 479 -16.87 -10.61 5.94
N ARG A 480 -18.08 -10.88 6.45
CA ARG A 480 -19.23 -10.01 6.25
C ARG A 480 -19.03 -8.66 6.94
N GLU A 481 -18.62 -8.67 8.21
CA GLU A 481 -18.28 -7.44 8.95
C GLU A 481 -17.19 -6.64 8.24
N ARG A 482 -16.12 -7.31 7.80
CA ARG A 482 -15.03 -6.67 7.05
C ARG A 482 -15.44 -6.18 5.69
N LYS A 483 -16.40 -6.82 5.02
CA LYS A 483 -16.94 -6.31 3.76
C LYS A 483 -17.65 -4.99 3.99
N PHE A 484 -18.54 -4.91 4.97
CA PHE A 484 -19.19 -3.65 5.34
C PHE A 484 -18.15 -2.60 5.74
N PHE A 485 -17.14 -2.97 6.53
CA PHE A 485 -16.04 -2.07 6.85
C PHE A 485 -15.28 -1.60 5.61
N VAL A 486 -14.93 -2.49 4.67
CA VAL A 486 -14.20 -2.13 3.45
C VAL A 486 -15.03 -1.19 2.58
N ASP A 487 -16.32 -1.45 2.44
CA ASP A 487 -17.25 -0.61 1.67
C ASP A 487 -17.33 0.80 2.32
N GLU A 488 -17.60 0.88 3.63
CA GLU A 488 -17.64 2.15 4.37
C GLU A 488 -16.28 2.87 4.41
N HIS A 489 -15.19 2.12 4.56
CA HIS A 489 -13.84 2.68 4.61
C HIS A 489 -13.40 3.20 3.24
N ASN A 490 -13.81 2.52 2.16
CA ASN A 490 -13.66 3.03 0.81
C ASN A 490 -14.44 4.34 0.68
N GLU A 491 -15.75 4.32 0.89
CA GLU A 491 -16.61 5.50 0.76
C GLU A 491 -16.14 6.69 1.62
N GLN A 492 -15.76 6.47 2.87
CA GLN A 492 -15.43 7.56 3.80
C GLN A 492 -13.99 8.11 3.66
N LEU A 493 -13.05 7.30 3.16
CA LEU A 493 -11.63 7.68 3.11
C LEU A 493 -11.11 7.88 1.68
N TYR A 494 -11.29 6.87 0.83
CA TYR A 494 -10.71 6.83 -0.52
C TYR A 494 -11.67 7.34 -1.59
N GLU A 495 -12.96 7.13 -1.42
CA GLU A 495 -14.05 7.45 -2.34
C GLU A 495 -14.94 8.56 -1.77
N ARG A 496 -14.40 9.32 -0.81
CA ARG A 496 -15.09 10.50 -0.31
C ARG A 496 -15.29 11.45 -1.49
N GLU A 497 -16.53 11.81 -1.72
CA GLU A 497 -16.88 12.87 -2.64
C GLU A 497 -16.43 14.19 -2.00
N PHE A 498 -15.86 15.07 -2.81
CA PHE A 498 -15.62 16.46 -2.46
C PHE A 498 -16.39 17.29 -3.47
N SER A 499 -17.23 18.21 -2.97
CA SER A 499 -17.99 19.09 -3.84
C SER A 499 -17.23 20.39 -4.00
N LEU A 500 -17.11 20.82 -5.25
CA LEU A 500 -16.48 22.08 -5.62
C LEU A 500 -17.37 23.31 -5.35
N CYS A 501 -18.63 23.08 -4.94
CA CYS A 501 -19.66 24.11 -4.78
C CYS A 501 -19.84 24.65 -3.34
N GLU A 502 -19.26 24.04 -2.30
CA GLU A 502 -19.57 24.34 -0.87
C GLU A 502 -18.36 24.76 0.01
N HIS A 503 -17.34 25.41 -0.56
CA HIS A 503 -16.19 25.90 0.22
C HIS A 503 -16.09 27.43 0.27
#